data_AF-A0A965NWU9-F1
#
_entry.id   AF-A0A965NWU9-F1
#
_cell.length_a   1.000
_cell.length_b   1.000
_cell.length_c   1.000
_cell.angle_alpha   90.00
_cell.angle_beta   90.00
_cell.angle_gamma   90.00
#
_symmetry.space_group_name_H-M   'P 1'
#
loop_
_entity.id
_entity.type
_entity.pdbx_description
1 polymer ?
#
loop_
_entity_poly.entity_id
_entity_poly.type
_entity_poly.pdbx_seq_one_letter_code
_entity_poly.pdbx_strand_id
1 'polypeptide(L)'
;MKIIALSLWLGTFLSMEAFAWFTHKYIMHGFMWRWHESHHVHHKNPLEKNDLFSVVFGIASTLTIIIGAEFPPFWPLIWIGLGIATYGLFYFIFHDIIVHRRIKVKYKATSK
;
A
#
# COMPACT_ATOMS: atom_id res chain seq x y z
N MET A 1 23.84 12.75 -2.30
CA MET A 1 23.13 11.64 -1.61
C MET A 1 21.74 12.02 -1.12
N LYS A 2 21.56 13.09 -0.33
CA LYS A 2 20.22 13.47 0.20
C LYS A 2 19.15 13.73 -0.87
N ILE A 3 19.51 14.44 -1.95
CA ILE A 3 18.57 14.70 -3.05
C ILE A 3 18.16 13.40 -3.75
N ILE A 4 19.13 12.50 -4.02
CA ILE A 4 18.86 11.20 -4.64
C ILE A 4 17.92 10.36 -3.77
N ALA A 5 18.19 10.29 -2.47
CA ALA A 5 17.33 9.62 -1.50
C ALA A 5 15.89 10.16 -1.53
N LEU A 6 15.73 11.49 -1.49
CA LEU A 6 14.43 12.14 -1.56
C LEU A 6 13.71 11.85 -2.89
N SER A 7 14.43 11.92 -4.01
CA SER A 7 13.89 11.60 -5.34
C SER A 7 13.43 10.15 -5.44
N LEU A 8 14.19 9.20 -4.89
CA LEU A 8 13.82 7.78 -4.87
C LEU A 8 12.57 7.54 -4.02
N TRP A 9 12.53 8.12 -2.82
CA TRP A 9 11.39 8.00 -1.93
C TRP A 9 10.13 8.60 -2.55
N LEU A 10 10.20 9.86 -3.02
CA LEU A 10 9.06 10.56 -3.60
C LEU A 10 8.63 9.93 -4.93
N GLY A 11 9.59 9.58 -5.78
CA GLY A 11 9.32 8.91 -7.06
C GLY A 11 8.62 7.57 -6.85
N THR A 12 9.09 6.76 -5.89
CA THR A 12 8.43 5.50 -5.54
C THR A 12 7.02 5.76 -5.01
N PHE A 13 6.87 6.64 -4.02
CA PHE A 13 5.58 7.00 -3.44
C PHE A 13 4.53 7.40 -4.50
N LEU A 14 4.90 8.25 -5.47
CA LEU A 14 3.99 8.68 -6.53
C LEU A 14 3.69 7.55 -7.53
N SER A 15 4.71 6.76 -7.90
CA SER A 15 4.53 5.64 -8.84
C SER A 15 3.62 4.53 -8.29
N MET A 16 3.54 4.41 -6.97
CA MET A 16 2.71 3.41 -6.31
C MET A 16 1.22 3.58 -6.61
N GLU A 17 0.73 4.79 -6.92
CA GLU A 17 -0.66 4.99 -7.34
C GLU A 17 -0.98 4.24 -8.63
N ALA A 18 -0.13 4.39 -9.64
CA ALA A 18 -0.30 3.68 -10.91
C ALA A 18 -0.19 2.15 -10.70
N PHE A 19 0.73 1.73 -9.84
CA PHE A 19 0.91 0.32 -9.50
C PHE A 19 -0.27 -0.27 -8.71
N ALA A 20 -0.83 0.48 -7.76
CA ALA A 20 -2.00 0.08 -6.99
C ALA A 20 -3.23 -0.02 -7.88
N TRP A 21 -3.46 0.97 -8.75
CA TRP A 21 -4.51 0.91 -9.76
C TRP A 21 -4.37 -0.32 -10.67
N PHE A 22 -3.17 -0.57 -11.18
CA PHE A 22 -2.90 -1.72 -12.05
C PHE A 22 -3.18 -3.04 -11.32
N THR A 23 -2.64 -3.18 -10.12
CA THR A 23 -2.83 -4.37 -9.29
C THR A 23 -4.30 -4.59 -8.97
N HIS A 24 -5.01 -3.53 -8.57
CA HIS A 24 -6.42 -3.60 -8.25
C HIS A 24 -7.24 -4.06 -9.47
N LYS A 25 -7.05 -3.40 -10.62
CA LYS A 25 -7.83 -3.67 -11.83
C LYS A 25 -7.54 -5.02 -12.47
N TYR A 26 -6.27 -5.42 -12.58
CA TYR A 26 -5.87 -6.58 -13.39
C TYR A 26 -5.52 -7.82 -12.57
N ILE A 27 -5.06 -7.65 -11.32
CA ILE A 27 -4.64 -8.76 -10.47
C ILE A 27 -5.75 -9.12 -9.48
N MET A 28 -6.16 -8.15 -8.66
CA MET A 28 -7.15 -8.36 -7.58
C MET A 28 -8.54 -8.65 -8.16
N HIS A 29 -8.98 -7.89 -9.16
CA HIS A 29 -10.21 -8.17 -9.91
C HIS A 29 -10.08 -9.27 -10.98
N GLY A 30 -8.88 -9.82 -11.16
CA GLY A 30 -8.59 -10.91 -12.10
C GLY A 30 -8.42 -12.24 -11.37
N PHE A 31 -7.25 -12.85 -11.55
CA PHE A 31 -6.98 -14.20 -11.06
C PHE A 31 -6.88 -14.30 -9.52
N MET A 32 -6.69 -13.17 -8.81
CA MET A 32 -6.69 -13.12 -7.34
C MET A 32 -8.03 -12.67 -6.74
N TRP A 33 -9.13 -12.76 -7.51
CA TRP A 33 -10.47 -12.42 -7.03
C TRP A 33 -10.85 -13.11 -5.72
N ARG A 34 -10.46 -14.38 -5.52
CA ARG A 34 -10.78 -15.12 -4.28
C ARG A 34 -10.22 -14.49 -3.00
N TRP A 35 -9.15 -13.69 -3.10
CA TRP A 35 -8.63 -12.91 -1.97
C TRP A 35 -9.36 -11.58 -1.85
N HIS A 36 -9.67 -10.95 -2.98
CA HIS A 36 -10.25 -9.62 -3.04
C HIS A 36 -11.77 -9.57 -2.81
N GLU A 37 -12.48 -10.66 -3.08
CA GLU A 37 -13.95 -10.77 -2.96
C GLU A 37 -14.47 -10.36 -1.59
N SER A 38 -13.75 -10.70 -0.51
CA SER A 38 -14.15 -10.32 0.85
C SER A 38 -14.26 -8.80 1.01
N HIS A 39 -13.49 -8.03 0.24
CA HIS A 39 -13.51 -6.58 0.28
C HIS A 39 -14.72 -5.96 -0.42
N HIS A 40 -15.28 -6.67 -1.41
CA HIS A 40 -16.49 -6.23 -2.12
C HIS A 40 -17.78 -6.66 -1.42
N VAL A 41 -17.72 -7.72 -0.62
CA VAL A 41 -18.87 -8.24 0.12
C VAL A 41 -18.91 -7.64 1.52
N HIS A 42 -19.94 -6.84 1.81
CA HIS A 42 -20.10 -6.25 3.14
C HIS A 42 -20.20 -7.30 4.24
N HIS A 43 -19.26 -7.24 5.18
CA HIS A 43 -19.28 -8.04 6.40
C HIS A 43 -18.78 -7.22 7.60
N LYS A 44 -19.07 -7.70 8.82
CA LYS A 44 -18.71 -6.99 10.06
C LYS A 44 -17.35 -7.40 10.65
N ASN A 45 -16.62 -8.29 9.98
CA ASN A 45 -15.37 -8.81 10.50
C ASN A 45 -14.26 -7.76 10.40
N PRO A 46 -13.41 -7.63 11.42
CA PRO A 46 -12.32 -6.65 11.40
C PRO A 46 -11.22 -7.02 10.40
N LEU A 47 -11.00 -8.33 10.16
CA LEU A 47 -10.04 -8.84 9.19
C LEU A 47 -10.76 -9.47 7.99
N GLU A 48 -10.16 -9.31 6.81
CA GLU A 48 -10.65 -9.86 5.54
C GLU A 48 -9.54 -10.64 4.85
N LYS A 49 -9.89 -11.57 3.96
CA LYS A 49 -8.88 -12.25 3.13
C LYS A 49 -8.10 -11.26 2.27
N ASN A 50 -8.74 -10.16 1.90
CA ASN A 50 -8.11 -9.05 1.19
C ASN A 50 -6.90 -8.46 1.95
N ASP A 51 -6.87 -8.55 3.27
CA ASP A 51 -5.74 -8.05 4.07
C ASP A 51 -4.42 -8.80 3.77
N LEU A 52 -4.49 -9.97 3.13
CA LEU A 52 -3.31 -10.69 2.63
C LEU A 52 -2.52 -9.86 1.61
N PHE A 53 -3.17 -9.00 0.82
CA PHE A 53 -2.44 -8.11 -0.08
C PHE A 53 -1.62 -7.09 0.70
N SER A 54 -2.16 -6.52 1.78
CA SER A 54 -1.44 -5.62 2.67
C SER A 54 -0.24 -6.32 3.32
N VAL A 55 -0.37 -7.60 3.68
CA VAL A 55 0.75 -8.43 4.17
C VAL A 55 1.82 -8.61 3.09
N VAL A 56 1.44 -8.97 1.86
CA VAL A 56 2.39 -9.16 0.75
C VAL A 56 3.16 -7.85 0.46
N PHE A 57 2.47 -6.72 0.36
CA PHE A 57 3.11 -5.42 0.13
C PHE A 57 3.96 -4.97 1.32
N GLY A 58 3.49 -5.23 2.55
CA GLY A 58 4.26 -4.98 3.77
C GLY A 58 5.55 -5.78 3.82
N ILE A 59 5.51 -7.07 3.47
CA ILE A 59 6.71 -7.93 3.37
C ILE A 59 7.64 -7.42 2.27
N ALA A 60 7.13 -7.13 1.07
CA ALA A 60 7.93 -6.60 -0.03
C ALA A 60 8.64 -5.30 0.37
N SER A 61 7.90 -4.37 0.98
CA SER A 61 8.45 -3.13 1.53
C SER A 61 9.52 -3.38 2.58
N THR A 62 9.26 -4.27 3.53
CA THR A 62 10.16 -4.57 4.66
C THR A 62 11.45 -5.20 4.18
N LEU A 63 11.37 -6.22 3.31
CA LEU A 63 12.54 -6.87 2.72
C LEU A 63 13.38 -5.88 1.92
N THR A 64 12.74 -4.99 1.16
CA THR A 64 13.44 -3.95 0.40
C THR A 64 14.22 -3.01 1.33
N ILE A 65 13.64 -2.63 2.47
CA ILE A 65 14.33 -1.81 3.49
C ILE A 65 15.49 -2.58 4.12
N ILE A 66 15.27 -3.82 4.56
CA ILE A 66 16.29 -4.64 5.22
C ILE A 66 17.48 -4.86 4.29
N ILE A 67 17.24 -5.26 3.03
CA ILE A 67 18.32 -5.47 2.05
C ILE A 67 19.09 -4.16 1.83
N GLY A 68 18.38 -3.03 1.74
CA GLY A 68 19.05 -1.75 1.60
C GLY A 68 19.88 -1.34 2.81
N ALA A 69 19.50 -1.77 4.01
CA ALA A 69 20.20 -1.46 5.25
C ALA A 69 21.41 -2.37 5.50
N GLU A 70 21.29 -3.66 5.23
CA GLU A 70 22.31 -4.67 5.53
C GLU A 70 23.44 -4.69 4.48
N PHE A 71 23.15 -4.30 3.24
CA PHE A 71 24.12 -4.37 2.14
C PHE A 71 24.46 -2.97 1.62
N PRO A 72 25.66 -2.41 1.91
CA PRO A 72 26.00 -1.02 1.59
C PRO A 72 25.80 -0.61 0.12
N PRO A 73 26.08 -1.45 -0.90
CA PRO A 73 25.81 -1.08 -2.30
C PRO A 73 24.32 -0.91 -2.62
N PHE A 74 23.43 -1.51 -1.83
CA PHE A 74 21.98 -1.49 -2.04
C PHE A 74 21.24 -0.43 -1.20
N TRP A 75 21.95 0.53 -0.60
CA TRP A 75 21.36 1.64 0.15
C TRP A 75 20.17 2.38 -0.55
N PRO A 76 20.07 2.47 -1.90
CA PRO A 76 18.90 3.07 -2.54
C PRO A 76 17.59 2.35 -2.21
N LEU A 77 17.64 1.04 -1.94
CA LEU A 77 16.46 0.24 -1.61
C LEU A 77 15.79 0.69 -0.31
N ILE A 78 16.53 1.26 0.64
CA ILE A 78 15.94 1.83 1.87
C ILE A 78 14.87 2.87 1.49
N TRP A 79 15.20 3.79 0.58
CA TRP A 79 14.31 4.89 0.19
C TRP A 79 13.15 4.42 -0.67
N ILE A 80 13.37 3.41 -1.51
CA ILE A 80 12.31 2.76 -2.30
C ILE A 80 11.33 2.07 -1.34
N GLY A 81 11.82 1.22 -0.44
CA GLY A 81 10.99 0.54 0.54
C GLY A 81 10.24 1.51 1.46
N LEU A 82 10.87 2.61 1.89
CA LEU A 82 10.18 3.67 2.63
C LEU A 82 9.09 4.36 1.79
N GLY A 83 9.28 4.53 0.48
CA GLY A 83 8.27 5.06 -0.43
C GLY A 83 7.05 4.14 -0.54
N ILE A 84 7.28 2.83 -0.66
CA ILE A 84 6.23 1.80 -0.66
C ILE A 84 5.47 1.83 0.67
N ALA A 85 6.18 1.80 1.81
CA ALA A 85 5.57 1.84 3.14
C ALA A 85 4.71 3.11 3.34
N THR A 86 5.23 4.26 2.92
CA THR A 86 4.51 5.53 3.04
C THR A 86 3.23 5.52 2.21
N TYR A 87 3.30 5.04 0.96
CA TYR A 87 2.11 4.92 0.13
C TYR A 87 1.12 3.93 0.73
N GLY A 88 1.58 2.77 1.22
CA GLY A 88 0.72 1.77 1.87
C GLY A 88 -0.05 2.34 3.06
N LEU A 89 0.59 3.18 3.88
CA LEU A 89 -0.08 3.88 4.98
C LEU A 89 -1.16 4.85 4.47
N PHE A 90 -0.85 5.65 3.46
CA PHE A 90 -1.81 6.58 2.85
C PHE A 90 -2.99 5.85 2.21
N TYR A 91 -2.70 4.76 1.49
CA TYR A 91 -3.70 3.90 0.88
C TYR A 91 -4.63 3.32 1.95
N PHE A 92 -4.09 2.73 3.02
CA PHE A 92 -4.91 2.19 4.10
C PHE A 92 -5.81 3.26 4.74
N ILE A 93 -5.28 4.45 5.01
CA ILE A 93 -6.09 5.53 5.59
C ILE A 93 -7.20 5.95 4.62
N PHE A 94 -6.87 6.21 3.36
CA PHE A 94 -7.84 6.73 2.41
C PHE A 94 -8.85 5.66 1.99
N HIS A 95 -8.36 4.50 1.55
CA HIS A 95 -9.17 3.41 1.05
C HIS A 95 -9.96 2.73 2.19
N ASP A 96 -9.28 2.23 3.22
CA ASP A 96 -9.95 1.38 4.20
C ASP A 96 -10.67 2.18 5.30
N ILE A 97 -10.09 3.28 5.77
CA ILE A 97 -10.68 4.08 6.85
C ILE A 97 -11.70 5.08 6.29
N ILE A 98 -11.35 5.87 5.26
CA ILE A 98 -12.22 6.96 4.79
C ILE A 98 -13.28 6.44 3.82
N VAL A 99 -12.89 5.70 2.77
CA VAL A 99 -13.79 5.23 1.71
C VAL A 99 -14.62 4.03 2.16
N HIS A 100 -13.96 2.95 2.59
CA HIS A 100 -14.64 1.71 3.01
C HIS A 100 -15.13 1.72 4.46
N ARG A 101 -14.73 2.71 5.27
CA ARG A 101 -15.17 2.89 6.66
C ARG A 101 -15.00 1.63 7.53
N ARG A 102 -13.93 0.86 7.29
CA ARG A 102 -13.58 -0.33 8.09
C ARG A 102 -13.34 0.02 9.56
N ILE A 103 -12.83 1.23 9.82
CA ILE A 103 -12.74 1.83 11.16
C ILE A 103 -13.72 2.99 11.23
N LYS A 104 -14.61 2.97 12.24
CA LYS A 104 -15.62 4.03 12.43
C LYS A 104 -14.96 5.31 12.95
N VAL A 105 -14.64 6.22 12.03
CA VAL A 105 -14.19 7.58 12.35
C VAL A 105 -15.34 8.56 12.08
N LYS A 106 -15.51 9.58 12.94
CA LYS A 106 -16.48 10.67 12.72
C LYS A 106 -15.97 11.60 11.62
N TYR A 107 -15.98 11.12 10.38
CA TYR A 107 -15.65 11.90 9.19
C TYR A 107 -16.85 11.89 8.24
N LYS A 108 -17.28 13.09 7.82
CA LYS A 108 -18.33 13.27 6.83
C LYS A 108 -17.75 14.09 5.69
N ALA A 109 -17.44 13.42 4.57
CA ALA A 109 -17.05 14.12 3.35
C ALA A 109 -18.21 15.04 2.93
N THR A 110 -17.95 16.33 2.82
CA THR A 110 -18.90 17.31 2.28
C THR A 110 -18.47 17.63 0.86
N SER A 111 -19.30 17.29 -0.13
CA SER A 111 -19.17 17.90 -1.46
C SER A 111 -19.59 19.35 -1.35
N LYS A 112 -18.85 20.24 -2.01
CA LYS A 112 -19.38 21.56 -2.36
C LYS A 112 -20.47 21.42 -3.41
#